data_AF-A0A7S3FW62-F1
#
_entry.id   AF-A0A7S3FW62-F1
#
_cell.length_a   1.000
_cell.length_b   1.000
_cell.length_c   1.000
_cell.angle_alpha   90.00
_cell.angle_beta   90.00
_cell.angle_gamma   90.00
#
_symmetry.space_group_name_H-M   'P 1'
#
loop_
_entity.id
_entity.type
_entity.pdbx_description
1 polymer ?
#
loop_
_entity_poly.entity_id
_entity_poly.type
_entity_poly.pdbx_seq_one_letter_code
_entity_poly.pdbx_strand_id
1 'polypeptide(L)'
;GRSQKESMGESKLATGYLVLSLLLPLLLVGQAMVRHERLFTLLIELTSSKVKLLVLGNGVLMVGVQAAHLGISLFFGELKLVEQRYVSEKAQKKVFQILLLSVVLRSSFDLYKVLSLGVLFAFCVVHWLAKKRGDFLVSRASRAWGEHLRILGLQLGLILSTFLISFVFFQQFAGEEGEAGGREEAMESVYVIIGFDFIRLLLKGVQHNFRYVIEAAELYFQEQWIEKGFLLNVARFVVDSAVLGLNAKVFWWIFVRGQFPVYLLGESIDTCLKLVKSLQVFLKARKIVQQLRSLPDSDLSSPENRAGVDSTCIVCLEEMLLAKRLSCGHIFHMVCLRRWIEKNSQCPICRTPILKPPEPLPEPSAPLTEEDHFWNDVLNEHTQEEAKDQ
;
A
#
# COMPACT_ATOMS: atom_id res chain seq x y z
N GLY A 1 -20.80 -4.14 28.85
CA GLY A 1 -22.04 -4.89 29.12
C GLY A 1 -22.59 -5.57 27.87
N ARG A 2 -23.32 -4.84 27.01
CA ARG A 2 -23.99 -5.38 25.81
C ARG A 2 -23.02 -5.87 24.72
N SER A 3 -22.04 -5.05 24.37
CA SER A 3 -20.95 -5.40 23.42
C SER A 3 -20.10 -6.60 23.87
N GLN A 4 -19.94 -6.84 25.18
CA GLN A 4 -19.17 -7.96 25.71
C GLN A 4 -19.96 -9.28 25.70
N LYS A 5 -21.29 -9.22 25.82
CA LYS A 5 -22.17 -10.39 25.63
C LYS A 5 -22.30 -10.77 24.14
N GLU A 6 -22.35 -9.78 23.25
CA GLU A 6 -22.36 -9.99 21.79
C GLU A 6 -21.05 -10.64 21.32
N SER A 7 -19.90 -10.09 21.71
CA SER A 7 -18.57 -10.67 21.42
C SER A 7 -18.43 -12.11 21.92
N MET A 8 -18.96 -12.43 23.10
CA MET A 8 -18.90 -13.78 23.67
C MET A 8 -19.85 -14.76 22.95
N GLY A 9 -20.98 -14.29 22.44
CA GLY A 9 -21.88 -15.07 21.59
C GLY A 9 -21.28 -15.38 20.23
N GLU A 10 -20.65 -14.39 19.59
CA GLU A 10 -19.95 -14.54 18.30
C GLU A 10 -18.77 -15.53 18.41
N SER A 11 -18.02 -15.48 19.50
CA SER A 11 -16.91 -16.43 19.75
C SER A 11 -17.38 -17.89 19.88
N LYS A 12 -18.51 -18.13 20.55
CA LYS A 12 -19.10 -19.48 20.68
C LYS A 12 -19.65 -20.00 19.35
N LEU A 13 -20.24 -19.13 18.54
CA LEU A 13 -20.71 -19.49 17.19
C LEU A 13 -19.54 -19.82 16.26
N ALA A 14 -18.47 -19.01 16.30
CA ALA A 14 -17.27 -19.25 15.49
C ALA A 14 -16.57 -20.57 15.86
N THR A 15 -16.42 -20.84 17.16
CA THR A 15 -15.83 -22.10 17.65
C THR A 15 -16.71 -23.31 17.30
N GLY A 16 -18.03 -23.20 17.45
CA GLY A 16 -18.97 -24.24 17.01
C GLY A 16 -18.88 -24.53 15.52
N TYR A 17 -18.80 -23.49 14.68
CA TYR A 17 -18.62 -23.64 13.23
C TYR A 17 -17.28 -24.29 12.87
N LEU A 18 -16.18 -23.90 13.52
CA LEU A 18 -14.85 -24.50 13.30
C LEU A 18 -14.87 -26.00 13.61
N VAL A 19 -15.42 -26.39 14.77
CA VAL A 19 -15.51 -27.79 15.19
C VAL A 19 -16.35 -28.61 14.21
N LEU A 20 -17.53 -28.11 13.83
CA LEU A 20 -18.40 -28.80 12.88
C LEU A 20 -17.74 -28.95 11.50
N SER A 21 -17.09 -27.89 11.04
CA SER A 21 -16.42 -27.85 9.72
C SER A 21 -15.20 -28.78 9.63
N LEU A 22 -14.58 -29.14 10.76
CA LEU A 22 -13.47 -30.11 10.80
C LEU A 22 -13.95 -31.54 11.07
N LEU A 23 -14.98 -31.72 11.90
CA LEU A 23 -15.50 -33.06 12.23
C LEU A 23 -16.28 -33.69 11.08
N LEU A 24 -17.12 -32.92 10.37
CA LEU A 24 -17.98 -33.46 9.31
C LEU A 24 -17.18 -34.08 8.14
N PRO A 25 -16.09 -33.47 7.64
CA PRO A 25 -15.20 -34.10 6.66
C PRO A 25 -14.53 -35.38 7.17
N LEU A 26 -14.05 -35.38 8.43
CA LEU A 26 -13.40 -36.55 9.04
C LEU A 26 -14.35 -37.74 9.14
N LEU A 27 -15.62 -37.48 9.51
CA LEU A 27 -16.66 -38.50 9.58
C LEU A 27 -16.98 -39.08 8.19
N LEU A 28 -17.09 -38.22 7.17
CA LEU A 28 -17.35 -38.65 5.79
C LEU A 28 -16.21 -39.53 5.25
N VAL A 29 -14.96 -39.12 5.46
CA VAL A 29 -13.79 -39.91 5.06
C VAL A 29 -13.73 -41.22 5.85
N GLY A 30 -13.98 -41.18 7.15
CA GLY A 30 -14.01 -42.38 8.00
C GLY A 30 -15.06 -43.41 7.57
N GLN A 31 -16.28 -42.96 7.23
CA GLN A 31 -17.33 -43.84 6.70
C GLN A 31 -16.95 -44.46 5.35
N ALA A 32 -16.34 -43.68 4.45
CA ALA A 32 -15.88 -44.19 3.16
C ALA A 32 -14.74 -45.22 3.33
N MET A 33 -13.82 -44.99 4.27
CA MET A 33 -12.70 -45.91 4.58
C MET A 33 -13.19 -47.26 5.09
N VAL A 34 -14.29 -47.29 5.86
CA VAL A 34 -14.88 -48.55 6.35
C VAL A 34 -15.59 -49.31 5.22
N ARG A 35 -16.16 -48.60 4.24
CA ARG A 35 -16.91 -49.21 3.13
C ARG A 35 -16.01 -49.70 1.99
N HIS A 36 -14.86 -49.08 1.80
CA HIS A 36 -13.97 -49.35 0.67
C HIS A 36 -12.54 -49.63 1.13
N GLU A 37 -12.02 -50.82 0.80
CA GLU A 37 -10.63 -51.21 1.11
C GLU A 37 -9.59 -50.56 0.17
N ARG A 38 -10.01 -50.15 -1.04
CA ARG A 38 -9.12 -49.55 -2.05
C ARG A 38 -9.26 -48.02 -2.07
N LEU A 39 -8.13 -47.32 -1.94
CA LEU A 39 -8.05 -45.86 -1.95
C LEU A 39 -8.65 -45.22 -3.21
N PHE A 40 -8.50 -45.85 -4.37
CA PHE A 40 -9.02 -45.31 -5.63
C PHE A 40 -10.56 -45.27 -5.66
N THR A 41 -11.21 -46.34 -5.22
CA THR A 41 -12.68 -46.42 -5.17
C THR A 41 -13.25 -45.43 -4.15
N LEU A 42 -12.55 -45.25 -3.03
CA LEU A 42 -12.88 -44.24 -2.04
C LEU A 42 -12.80 -42.81 -2.60
N LEU A 43 -11.74 -42.48 -3.33
CA LEU A 43 -11.58 -41.16 -3.95
C LEU A 43 -12.69 -40.88 -4.97
N ILE A 44 -13.11 -41.88 -5.74
CA ILE A 44 -14.22 -41.74 -6.67
C ILE A 44 -15.54 -41.51 -5.92
N GLU A 45 -15.82 -42.27 -4.84
CA GLU A 45 -17.06 -42.09 -4.06
C GLU A 45 -17.15 -40.71 -3.39
N LEU A 46 -16.01 -40.18 -2.95
CA LEU A 46 -15.90 -38.85 -2.33
C LEU A 46 -16.00 -37.72 -3.35
N THR A 47 -15.42 -37.88 -4.54
CA THR A 47 -15.43 -36.84 -5.60
C THR A 47 -16.68 -36.91 -6.48
N SER A 48 -17.41 -38.02 -6.49
CA SER A 48 -18.65 -38.20 -7.28
C SER A 48 -19.79 -37.29 -6.80
N SER A 49 -19.90 -37.04 -5.50
CA SER A 49 -20.98 -36.20 -4.94
C SER A 49 -20.52 -34.76 -4.73
N LYS A 50 -21.24 -33.82 -5.36
CA LYS A 50 -21.02 -32.38 -5.18
C LYS A 50 -21.15 -31.93 -3.72
N VAL A 51 -22.03 -32.57 -2.94
CA VAL A 51 -22.24 -32.24 -1.52
C VAL A 51 -21.04 -32.69 -0.68
N LYS A 52 -20.53 -33.91 -0.91
CA LYS A 52 -19.32 -34.41 -0.23
C LYS A 52 -18.11 -33.54 -0.55
N LEU A 53 -17.97 -33.10 -1.80
CA LEU A 53 -16.92 -32.19 -2.24
C LEU A 53 -17.00 -30.82 -1.54
N LEU A 54 -18.20 -30.26 -1.38
CA LEU A 54 -18.39 -28.98 -0.68
C LEU A 54 -17.99 -29.08 0.81
N VAL A 55 -18.37 -30.17 1.47
CA VAL A 55 -18.01 -30.41 2.88
C VAL A 55 -16.50 -30.57 3.03
N LEU A 56 -15.86 -31.38 2.17
CA LEU A 56 -14.40 -31.55 2.15
C LEU A 56 -13.68 -30.23 1.88
N GLY A 57 -14.15 -29.45 0.91
CA GLY A 57 -13.60 -28.13 0.58
C GLY A 57 -13.69 -27.13 1.73
N ASN A 58 -14.81 -27.10 2.46
CA ASN A 58 -14.96 -26.29 3.67
C ASN A 58 -13.97 -26.72 4.77
N GLY A 59 -13.73 -28.03 4.93
CA GLY A 59 -12.71 -28.55 5.83
C GLY A 59 -11.31 -28.06 5.48
N VAL A 60 -10.92 -28.17 4.20
CA VAL A 60 -9.62 -27.67 3.70
C VAL A 60 -9.46 -26.17 3.94
N LEU A 61 -10.52 -25.37 3.67
CA LEU A 61 -10.52 -23.94 3.93
C LEU A 61 -10.27 -23.63 5.41
N MET A 62 -10.97 -24.33 6.32
CA MET A 62 -10.79 -24.12 7.76
C MET A 62 -9.39 -24.51 8.24
N VAL A 63 -8.84 -25.64 7.77
CA VAL A 63 -7.45 -26.02 8.06
C VAL A 63 -6.49 -24.94 7.56
N GLY A 64 -6.70 -24.41 6.35
CA GLY A 64 -5.91 -23.32 5.80
C GLY A 64 -5.96 -22.03 6.64
N VAL A 65 -7.15 -21.63 7.10
CA VAL A 65 -7.34 -20.47 7.98
C VAL A 65 -6.63 -20.68 9.31
N GLN A 66 -6.73 -21.87 9.91
CA GLN A 66 -6.04 -22.18 11.17
C GLN A 66 -4.52 -22.20 11.00
N ALA A 67 -4.01 -22.74 9.89
CA ALA A 67 -2.58 -22.71 9.58
C ALA A 67 -2.08 -21.26 9.40
N ALA A 68 -2.85 -20.40 8.72
CA ALA A 68 -2.53 -18.98 8.59
C ALA A 68 -2.56 -18.26 9.95
N HIS A 69 -3.56 -18.53 10.79
CA HIS A 69 -3.66 -17.97 12.14
C HIS A 69 -2.48 -18.42 13.02
N LEU A 70 -2.11 -19.70 12.96
CA LEU A 70 -0.95 -20.24 13.66
C LEU A 70 0.34 -19.55 13.19
N GLY A 71 0.54 -19.41 11.88
CA GLY A 71 1.69 -18.71 11.32
C GLY A 71 1.76 -17.25 11.81
N ILE A 72 0.63 -16.55 11.77
CA ILE A 72 0.56 -15.16 12.28
C ILE A 72 0.87 -15.12 13.78
N SER A 73 0.32 -16.03 14.58
CA SER A 73 0.59 -16.10 16.02
C SER A 73 2.06 -16.41 16.34
N LEU A 74 2.70 -17.30 15.58
CA LEU A 74 4.12 -17.65 15.76
C LEU A 74 5.05 -16.44 15.48
N PHE A 75 4.80 -15.69 14.40
CA PHE A 75 5.68 -14.57 14.04
C PHE A 75 5.34 -13.27 14.77
N PHE A 76 4.06 -13.00 15.01
CA PHE A 76 3.55 -11.70 15.50
C PHE A 76 2.98 -11.75 16.93
N GLY A 77 2.68 -12.92 17.49
CA GLY A 77 2.02 -13.03 18.80
C GLY A 77 0.60 -12.45 18.75
N GLU A 78 0.23 -11.66 19.75
CA GLU A 78 -1.08 -11.00 19.81
C GLU A 78 -1.15 -9.80 18.84
N LEU A 79 -2.24 -9.71 18.08
CA LEU A 79 -2.50 -8.61 17.15
C LEU A 79 -3.17 -7.45 17.87
N LYS A 80 -2.67 -6.24 17.62
CA LYS A 80 -3.28 -5.02 18.15
C LYS A 80 -4.55 -4.67 17.38
N LEU A 81 -5.51 -4.00 18.03
CA LEU A 81 -6.75 -3.54 17.40
C LEU A 81 -6.53 -2.65 16.15
N VAL A 82 -5.44 -1.86 16.13
CA VAL A 82 -5.06 -1.03 14.99
C VAL A 82 -4.55 -1.88 13.81
N GLU A 83 -3.83 -2.96 14.11
CA GLU A 83 -3.34 -3.91 13.10
C GLU A 83 -4.52 -4.69 12.51
N GLN A 84 -5.44 -5.15 13.36
CA GLN A 84 -6.63 -5.89 12.94
C GLN A 84 -7.53 -5.06 12.02
N ARG A 85 -7.83 -3.80 12.38
CA ARG A 85 -8.62 -2.90 11.53
C ARG A 85 -7.96 -2.66 10.17
N TYR A 86 -6.65 -2.39 10.18
CA TYR A 86 -5.88 -2.19 8.96
C TYR A 86 -5.89 -3.42 8.04
N VAL A 87 -5.67 -4.61 8.59
CA VAL A 87 -5.71 -5.87 7.84
C VAL A 87 -7.13 -6.13 7.34
N SER A 88 -8.17 -5.90 8.14
CA SER A 88 -9.57 -6.10 7.74
C SER A 88 -9.95 -5.26 6.52
N GLU A 89 -9.63 -3.96 6.52
CA GLU A 89 -9.91 -3.07 5.39
C GLU A 89 -9.19 -3.50 4.11
N LYS A 90 -7.93 -3.94 4.23
CA LYS A 90 -7.16 -4.44 3.09
C LYS A 90 -7.63 -5.80 2.61
N ALA A 91 -7.97 -6.69 3.54
CA ALA A 91 -8.50 -8.01 3.27
C ALA A 91 -9.82 -7.92 2.51
N GLN A 92 -10.76 -7.07 2.94
CA GLN A 92 -12.03 -6.85 2.23
C GLN A 92 -11.80 -6.46 0.77
N LYS A 93 -10.89 -5.51 0.50
CA LYS A 93 -10.54 -5.09 -0.86
C LYS A 93 -9.94 -6.23 -1.68
N LYS A 94 -9.03 -7.02 -1.10
CA LYS A 94 -8.36 -8.12 -1.80
C LYS A 94 -9.30 -9.31 -2.02
N VAL A 95 -10.18 -9.63 -1.08
CA VAL A 95 -11.22 -10.66 -1.24
C VAL A 95 -12.15 -10.27 -2.38
N PHE A 96 -12.61 -9.01 -2.43
CA PHE A 96 -13.42 -8.54 -3.55
C PHE A 96 -12.70 -8.68 -4.90
N GLN A 97 -11.40 -8.36 -4.96
CA GLN A 97 -10.59 -8.60 -6.17
C GLN A 97 -10.46 -10.07 -6.53
N ILE A 98 -10.27 -10.97 -5.56
CA ILE A 98 -10.22 -12.43 -5.78
C ILE A 98 -11.58 -12.93 -6.28
N LEU A 99 -12.68 -12.40 -5.76
CA LEU A 99 -14.03 -12.71 -6.26
C LEU A 99 -14.23 -12.22 -7.70
N LEU A 100 -13.79 -11.02 -8.05
CA LEU A 100 -13.82 -10.55 -9.44
C LEU A 100 -12.92 -11.38 -10.36
N LEU A 101 -11.75 -11.78 -9.86
CA LEU A 101 -10.86 -12.69 -10.56
C LEU A 101 -11.56 -14.04 -10.77
N SER A 102 -12.34 -14.54 -9.81
CA SER A 102 -13.11 -15.79 -9.95
C SER A 102 -14.10 -15.79 -11.14
N VAL A 103 -14.58 -14.61 -11.56
CA VAL A 103 -15.44 -14.46 -12.75
C VAL A 103 -14.66 -14.71 -14.05
N VAL A 104 -13.41 -14.23 -14.10
CA VAL A 104 -12.46 -14.48 -15.19
C VAL A 104 -12.08 -15.97 -15.25
N LEU A 105 -12.05 -16.64 -14.09
CA LEU A 105 -11.73 -18.07 -13.91
C LEU A 105 -12.83 -19.05 -14.33
N ARG A 106 -14.01 -18.59 -14.77
CA ARG A 106 -15.22 -19.42 -14.86
C ARG A 106 -15.08 -20.71 -15.71
N SER A 107 -14.14 -20.77 -16.65
CA SER A 107 -14.01 -21.89 -17.59
C SER A 107 -13.38 -23.15 -17.00
N SER A 108 -12.65 -23.10 -15.88
CA SER A 108 -12.06 -24.28 -15.23
C SER A 108 -11.81 -24.01 -13.74
N PHE A 109 -12.73 -24.47 -12.88
CA PHE A 109 -12.58 -24.38 -11.43
C PHE A 109 -11.80 -25.59 -10.92
N ASP A 110 -10.49 -25.41 -10.75
CA ASP A 110 -9.60 -26.44 -10.20
C ASP A 110 -9.24 -26.13 -8.74
N LEU A 111 -9.19 -27.17 -7.91
CA LEU A 111 -8.85 -27.05 -6.49
C LEU A 111 -7.49 -26.35 -6.29
N TYR A 112 -6.52 -26.64 -7.17
CA TYR A 112 -5.19 -26.03 -7.14
C TYR A 112 -5.20 -24.50 -7.35
N LYS A 113 -6.10 -23.97 -8.19
CA LYS A 113 -6.29 -22.52 -8.38
C LYS A 113 -6.83 -21.84 -7.14
N VAL A 114 -7.79 -22.48 -6.47
CA VAL A 114 -8.38 -21.94 -5.24
C VAL A 114 -7.34 -21.93 -4.11
N LEU A 115 -6.56 -23.01 -3.99
CA LEU A 115 -5.48 -23.11 -3.01
C LEU A 115 -4.38 -22.05 -3.27
N SER A 116 -3.97 -21.84 -4.52
CA SER A 116 -2.95 -20.83 -4.86
C SER A 116 -3.42 -19.39 -4.60
N LEU A 117 -4.70 -19.08 -4.83
CA LEU A 117 -5.31 -17.80 -4.43
C LEU A 117 -5.34 -17.63 -2.90
N GLY A 118 -5.62 -18.71 -2.17
CA GLY A 118 -5.56 -18.74 -0.71
C GLY A 118 -4.15 -18.46 -0.18
N VAL A 119 -3.12 -19.07 -0.78
CA VAL A 119 -1.71 -18.80 -0.46
C VAL A 119 -1.34 -17.35 -0.75
N LEU A 120 -1.70 -16.83 -1.93
CA LEU A 120 -1.47 -15.42 -2.28
C LEU A 120 -2.12 -14.47 -1.25
N PHE A 121 -3.36 -14.75 -0.83
CA PHE A 121 -4.05 -13.97 0.19
C PHE A 121 -3.33 -14.01 1.54
N ALA A 122 -2.88 -15.19 1.99
CA ALA A 122 -2.12 -15.32 3.23
C ALA A 122 -0.81 -14.52 3.18
N PHE A 123 -0.07 -14.60 2.06
CA PHE A 123 1.14 -13.79 1.84
C PHE A 123 0.84 -12.29 1.90
N CYS A 124 -0.26 -11.84 1.29
CA CYS A 124 -0.69 -10.45 1.36
C CYS A 124 -0.91 -9.99 2.81
N VAL A 125 -1.64 -10.78 3.60
CA VAL A 125 -1.92 -10.47 5.02
C VAL A 125 -0.63 -10.33 5.82
N VAL A 126 0.31 -11.28 5.67
CA VAL A 126 1.58 -11.25 6.39
C VAL A 126 2.44 -10.06 5.98
N HIS A 127 2.48 -9.69 4.68
CA HIS A 127 3.17 -8.47 4.22
C HIS A 127 2.55 -7.19 4.80
N TRP A 128 1.22 -7.09 4.79
CA TRP A 128 0.52 -5.91 5.34
C TRP A 128 0.79 -5.75 6.84
N LEU A 129 0.80 -6.87 7.58
CA LEU A 129 1.08 -6.87 9.00
C LEU A 129 2.55 -6.52 9.30
N ALA A 130 3.50 -7.12 8.57
CA ALA A 130 4.93 -6.80 8.69
C ALA A 130 5.23 -5.33 8.38
N LYS A 131 4.57 -4.77 7.36
CA LYS A 131 4.63 -3.33 7.08
C LYS A 131 4.07 -2.50 8.24
N LYS A 132 2.85 -2.79 8.69
CA LYS A 132 2.18 -2.00 9.73
C LYS A 132 2.94 -2.03 11.06
N ARG A 133 3.55 -3.17 11.39
CA ARG A 133 4.44 -3.32 12.55
C ARG A 133 5.71 -2.49 12.43
N GLY A 134 6.34 -2.51 11.24
CA GLY A 134 7.51 -1.66 10.96
C GLY A 134 7.17 -0.17 11.13
N ASP A 135 6.09 0.29 10.50
CA ASP A 135 5.62 1.67 10.61
C ASP A 135 5.32 2.05 12.08
N PHE A 136 4.71 1.15 12.85
CA PHE A 136 4.44 1.38 14.28
C PHE A 136 5.74 1.49 15.10
N LEU A 137 6.72 0.62 14.84
CA LEU A 137 7.99 0.60 15.58
C LEU A 137 8.77 1.89 15.39
N VAL A 138 8.85 2.36 14.14
CA VAL A 138 9.43 3.66 13.78
C VAL A 138 8.64 4.80 14.43
N SER A 139 7.31 4.76 14.39
CA SER A 139 6.47 5.84 14.97
C SER A 139 6.59 5.98 16.48
N ARG A 140 6.90 4.88 17.19
CA ARG A 140 7.17 4.88 18.64
C ARG A 140 8.59 5.37 18.97
N ALA A 141 9.45 5.56 17.95
CA ALA A 141 10.86 5.87 18.11
C ALA A 141 11.59 4.88 19.04
N SER A 142 11.26 3.58 18.93
CA SER A 142 12.01 2.54 19.64
C SER A 142 13.47 2.56 19.19
N ARG A 143 14.42 2.43 20.11
CA ARG A 143 15.85 2.31 19.80
C ARG A 143 16.41 0.91 20.05
N ALA A 144 15.54 -0.04 20.41
CA ALA A 144 15.94 -1.40 20.66
C ALA A 144 16.31 -2.10 19.34
N TRP A 145 17.60 -2.24 19.07
CA TRP A 145 18.12 -2.84 17.84
C TRP A 145 17.56 -4.25 17.57
N GLY A 146 17.35 -5.06 18.61
CA GLY A 146 16.74 -6.39 18.49
C GLY A 146 15.31 -6.38 17.94
N GLU A 147 14.50 -5.37 18.28
CA GLU A 147 13.14 -5.22 17.73
C GLU A 147 13.20 -4.90 16.23
N HIS A 148 14.11 -4.00 15.84
CA HIS A 148 14.31 -3.64 14.43
C HIS A 148 14.88 -4.78 13.60
N LEU A 149 15.89 -5.50 14.10
CA LEU A 149 16.47 -6.66 13.44
C LEU A 149 15.43 -7.76 13.20
N ARG A 150 14.56 -8.04 14.19
CA ARG A 150 13.51 -9.05 14.05
C ARG A 150 12.53 -8.69 12.94
N ILE A 151 12.08 -7.43 12.87
CA ILE A 151 11.16 -6.98 11.82
C ILE A 151 11.84 -6.91 10.46
N LEU A 152 13.11 -6.48 10.39
CA LEU A 152 13.89 -6.50 9.15
C LEU A 152 14.08 -7.92 8.63
N GLY A 153 14.48 -8.85 9.49
CA GLY A 153 14.63 -10.26 9.12
C GLY A 153 13.33 -10.86 8.59
N LEU A 154 12.20 -10.55 9.24
CA LEU A 154 10.88 -10.96 8.75
C LEU A 154 10.55 -10.37 7.38
N GLN A 155 10.74 -9.06 7.18
CA GLN A 155 10.48 -8.41 5.89
C GLN A 155 11.37 -8.94 4.78
N LEU A 156 12.66 -9.17 5.05
CA LEU A 156 13.61 -9.74 4.10
C LEU A 156 13.27 -11.19 3.75
N GLY A 157 12.88 -12.01 4.74
CA GLY A 157 12.42 -13.38 4.50
C GLY A 157 11.14 -13.44 3.65
N LEU A 158 10.23 -12.49 3.84
CA LEU A 158 9.03 -12.34 3.01
C LEU A 158 9.35 -11.90 1.58
N ILE A 159 10.29 -10.97 1.41
CA ILE A 159 10.80 -10.56 0.09
C ILE A 159 11.49 -11.73 -0.60
N LEU A 160 12.33 -12.49 0.10
CA LEU A 160 13.01 -13.66 -0.46
C LEU A 160 12.01 -14.74 -0.90
N SER A 161 11.06 -15.09 -0.03
CA SER A 161 10.04 -16.09 -0.37
C SER A 161 9.16 -15.66 -1.54
N THR A 162 8.74 -14.38 -1.59
CA THR A 162 7.97 -13.86 -2.74
C THR A 162 8.80 -13.79 -4.02
N PHE A 163 10.10 -13.47 -3.92
CA PHE A 163 11.01 -13.53 -5.06
C PHE A 163 11.16 -14.95 -5.59
N LEU A 164 11.39 -15.94 -4.72
CA LEU A 164 11.49 -17.35 -5.12
C LEU A 164 10.21 -17.85 -5.78
N ILE A 165 9.04 -17.55 -5.22
CA ILE A 165 7.75 -17.90 -5.81
C ILE A 165 7.60 -17.23 -7.19
N SER A 166 7.88 -15.92 -7.28
CA SER A 166 7.80 -15.18 -8.55
C SER A 166 8.77 -15.72 -9.60
N PHE A 167 9.97 -16.14 -9.18
CA PHE A 167 10.98 -16.73 -10.06
C PHE A 167 10.53 -18.09 -10.59
N VAL A 168 9.94 -18.95 -9.76
CA VAL A 168 9.37 -20.23 -10.22
C VAL A 168 8.28 -19.99 -11.27
N PHE A 169 7.35 -19.06 -11.01
CA PHE A 169 6.33 -18.68 -12.00
C PHE A 169 6.93 -18.11 -13.28
N PHE A 170 7.98 -17.28 -13.17
CA PHE A 170 8.65 -16.72 -14.33
C PHE A 170 9.38 -17.79 -15.16
N GLN A 171 10.06 -18.75 -14.54
CA GLN A 171 10.73 -19.85 -15.23
C GLN A 171 9.74 -20.72 -15.99
N GLN A 172 8.59 -21.00 -15.38
CA GLN A 172 7.52 -21.72 -16.07
C GLN A 172 6.96 -20.93 -17.26
N PHE A 173 6.80 -19.61 -17.13
CA PHE A 173 6.37 -18.75 -18.23
C PHE A 173 7.42 -18.59 -19.35
N ALA A 174 8.69 -18.40 -19.00
CA ALA A 174 9.78 -18.17 -19.95
C ALA A 174 10.21 -19.45 -20.68
N GLY A 175 10.07 -20.62 -20.05
CA GLY A 175 10.30 -21.92 -20.68
C GLY A 175 9.34 -22.24 -21.83
N GLU A 176 8.21 -21.53 -21.94
CA GLU A 176 7.18 -21.75 -22.96
C GLU A 176 7.43 -20.97 -24.27
N GLU A 177 8.31 -19.97 -24.30
CA GLU A 177 8.59 -19.18 -25.52
C GLU A 177 9.48 -19.93 -26.54
N GLY A 178 9.96 -21.15 -26.22
CA GLY A 178 10.98 -21.88 -26.99
C GLY A 178 10.52 -22.87 -28.06
N GLU A 179 9.26 -23.36 -28.06
CA GLU A 179 8.81 -24.38 -29.03
C GLU A 179 7.46 -24.02 -29.66
N ALA A 180 7.52 -23.49 -30.88
CA ALA A 180 6.37 -23.24 -31.74
C ALA A 180 5.74 -24.57 -32.20
N GLY A 181 4.76 -25.09 -31.46
CA GLY A 181 4.24 -26.42 -31.79
C GLY A 181 2.90 -26.83 -31.21
N GLY A 182 2.11 -25.92 -30.65
CA GLY A 182 0.67 -26.12 -30.48
C GLY A 182 0.22 -27.01 -29.31
N ARG A 183 -0.92 -26.56 -28.78
CA ARG A 183 -2.07 -27.41 -28.46
C ARG A 183 -2.11 -28.03 -27.04
N GLU A 184 -1.89 -27.20 -26.02
CA GLU A 184 -2.50 -27.38 -24.68
C GLU A 184 -2.48 -26.05 -23.88
N GLU A 185 -3.34 -25.12 -24.30
CA GLU A 185 -4.17 -24.29 -23.39
C GLU A 185 -3.48 -23.53 -22.24
N ALA A 186 -2.44 -22.75 -22.57
CA ALA A 186 -1.92 -21.61 -21.80
C ALA A 186 -1.94 -21.84 -20.28
N MET A 187 -0.93 -22.53 -19.69
CA MET A 187 -0.63 -22.56 -18.25
C MET A 187 -1.61 -21.71 -17.45
N GLU A 188 -2.77 -22.32 -17.15
CA GLU A 188 -4.07 -21.71 -16.88
C GLU A 188 -4.00 -20.19 -16.64
N SER A 189 -4.52 -19.34 -17.54
CA SER A 189 -4.44 -17.84 -17.51
C SER A 189 -4.40 -17.17 -16.12
N VAL A 190 -5.09 -17.78 -15.17
CA VAL A 190 -5.01 -17.64 -13.72
C VAL A 190 -3.59 -17.62 -13.11
N TYR A 191 -2.74 -18.62 -13.32
CA TYR A 191 -1.41 -18.70 -12.71
C TYR A 191 -0.51 -17.58 -13.20
N VAL A 192 -0.64 -17.18 -14.46
CA VAL A 192 0.03 -15.98 -14.99
C VAL A 192 -0.43 -14.74 -14.22
N ILE A 193 -1.74 -14.58 -14.01
CA ILE A 193 -2.30 -13.47 -13.20
C ILE A 193 -1.80 -13.51 -11.75
N ILE A 194 -1.79 -14.69 -11.13
CA ILE A 194 -1.29 -14.90 -9.76
C ILE A 194 0.21 -14.59 -9.67
N GLY A 195 1.00 -15.01 -10.65
CA GLY A 195 2.43 -14.71 -10.75
C GLY A 195 2.69 -13.20 -10.83
N PHE A 196 1.93 -12.47 -11.65
CA PHE A 196 1.99 -11.01 -11.70
C PHE A 196 1.61 -10.36 -10.36
N ASP A 197 0.64 -10.92 -9.65
CA ASP A 197 0.26 -10.46 -8.33
C ASP A 197 1.38 -10.68 -7.28
N PHE A 198 2.14 -11.78 -7.38
CA PHE A 198 3.34 -11.99 -6.57
C PHE A 198 4.47 -11.02 -6.92
N ILE A 199 4.72 -10.75 -8.21
CA ILE A 199 5.72 -9.74 -8.64
C ILE A 199 5.33 -8.35 -8.11
N ARG A 200 4.05 -8.00 -8.17
CA ARG A 200 3.53 -6.74 -7.62
C ARG A 200 3.68 -6.67 -6.11
N LEU A 201 3.42 -7.78 -5.40
CA LEU A 201 3.63 -7.88 -3.96
C LEU A 201 5.11 -7.72 -3.60
N LEU A 202 6.01 -8.34 -4.37
CA LEU A 202 7.47 -8.20 -4.24
C LEU A 202 7.92 -6.75 -4.41
N LEU A 203 7.52 -6.08 -5.50
CA LEU A 203 7.88 -4.68 -5.76
C LEU A 203 7.45 -3.75 -4.60
N LYS A 204 6.21 -3.92 -4.11
CA LYS A 204 5.72 -3.16 -2.95
C LYS A 204 6.46 -3.52 -1.68
N GLY A 205 6.78 -4.80 -1.46
CA GLY A 205 7.58 -5.28 -0.32
C GLY A 205 8.96 -4.62 -0.28
N VAL A 206 9.67 -4.59 -1.41
CA VAL A 206 10.98 -3.91 -1.55
C VAL A 206 10.86 -2.42 -1.25
N GLN A 207 9.82 -1.75 -1.77
CA GLN A 207 9.56 -0.34 -1.49
C GLN A 207 9.33 -0.07 0.00
N HIS A 208 8.53 -0.90 0.69
CA HIS A 208 8.27 -0.74 2.12
C HIS A 208 9.51 -1.02 2.96
N ASN A 209 10.30 -2.04 2.61
CA ASN A 209 11.55 -2.35 3.28
C ASN A 209 12.57 -1.22 3.11
N PHE A 210 12.74 -0.68 1.90
CA PHE A 210 13.61 0.46 1.63
C PHE A 210 13.22 1.69 2.47
N ARG A 211 11.93 2.04 2.49
CA ARG A 211 11.41 3.12 3.34
C ARG A 211 11.73 2.88 4.81
N TYR A 212 11.46 1.68 5.29
CA TYR A 212 11.65 1.33 6.69
C TYR A 212 13.13 1.36 7.09
N VAL A 213 14.05 0.87 6.26
CA VAL A 213 15.49 0.93 6.52
C VAL A 213 15.98 2.37 6.64
N ILE A 214 15.53 3.26 5.74
CA ILE A 214 15.88 4.69 5.81
C ILE A 214 15.35 5.32 7.10
N GLU A 215 14.09 5.07 7.44
CA GLU A 215 13.47 5.64 8.65
C GLU A 215 14.09 5.09 9.94
N ALA A 216 14.45 3.80 9.95
CA ALA A 216 15.15 3.18 11.08
C ALA A 216 16.60 3.68 11.21
N ALA A 217 17.31 3.88 10.09
CA ALA A 217 18.65 4.43 10.09
C ALA A 217 18.67 5.86 10.64
N GLU A 218 17.72 6.71 10.23
CA GLU A 218 17.60 8.08 10.74
C GLU A 218 17.34 8.10 12.26
N LEU A 219 16.48 7.20 12.76
CA LEU A 219 16.26 7.07 14.21
C LEU A 219 17.52 6.68 14.98
N TYR A 220 18.40 5.89 14.37
CA TYR A 220 19.62 5.39 15.00
C TYR A 220 20.75 6.43 14.99
N PHE A 221 21.03 7.03 13.83
CA PHE A 221 22.14 7.99 13.68
C PHE A 221 21.83 9.37 14.28
N GLN A 222 20.57 9.67 14.61
CA GLN A 222 20.12 10.99 15.09
C GLN A 222 20.44 12.16 14.14
N GLU A 223 20.96 11.86 12.96
CA GLU A 223 21.22 12.82 11.91
C GLU A 223 19.92 13.12 11.18
N GLN A 224 19.57 14.40 11.09
CA GLN A 224 18.52 14.81 10.18
C GLN A 224 19.06 14.62 8.76
N TRP A 225 18.59 13.61 8.04
CA TRP A 225 18.98 13.41 6.65
C TRP A 225 18.19 14.36 5.73
N ILE A 226 18.88 15.37 5.17
CA ILE A 226 18.25 16.45 4.39
C ILE A 226 17.47 15.90 3.18
N GLU A 227 18.04 14.92 2.48
CA GLU A 227 17.55 14.50 1.16
C GLU A 227 16.66 13.26 1.21
N LYS A 228 16.37 12.74 2.41
CA LYS A 228 15.57 11.50 2.58
C LYS A 228 14.22 11.59 1.86
N GLY A 229 13.56 12.74 1.93
CA GLY A 229 12.24 12.95 1.34
C GLY A 229 12.28 12.83 -0.18
N PHE A 230 13.32 13.37 -0.81
CA PHE A 230 13.55 13.24 -2.24
C PHE A 230 13.79 11.79 -2.62
N LEU A 231 14.73 11.11 -1.94
CA LEU A 231 15.08 9.72 -2.23
C LEU A 231 13.88 8.77 -2.06
N LEU A 232 13.10 8.92 -0.99
CA LEU A 232 11.90 8.13 -0.74
C LEU A 232 10.80 8.39 -1.77
N ASN A 233 10.65 9.64 -2.23
CA ASN A 233 9.68 9.98 -3.27
C ASN A 233 10.09 9.43 -4.65
N VAL A 234 11.39 9.47 -4.99
CA VAL A 234 11.92 8.87 -6.23
C VAL A 234 11.72 7.36 -6.20
N ALA A 235 12.12 6.68 -5.12
CA ALA A 235 11.91 5.24 -4.97
C ALA A 235 10.42 4.87 -5.07
N ARG A 236 9.54 5.66 -4.45
CA ARG A 236 8.08 5.49 -4.59
C ARG A 236 7.61 5.64 -6.03
N PHE A 237 8.05 6.70 -6.72
CA PHE A 237 7.67 6.97 -8.11
C PHE A 237 8.10 5.85 -9.05
N VAL A 238 9.33 5.36 -8.91
CA VAL A 238 9.87 4.26 -9.73
C VAL A 238 9.06 2.98 -9.53
N VAL A 239 8.78 2.61 -8.26
CA VAL A 239 8.00 1.40 -7.96
C VAL A 239 6.55 1.54 -8.41
N ASP A 240 5.89 2.66 -8.12
CA ASP A 240 4.49 2.88 -8.54
C ASP A 240 4.37 2.89 -10.08
N SER A 241 5.36 3.44 -10.79
CA SER A 241 5.43 3.39 -12.27
C SER A 241 5.63 1.98 -12.78
N ALA A 242 6.52 1.19 -12.16
CA ALA A 242 6.74 -0.21 -12.51
C ALA A 242 5.47 -1.06 -12.29
N VAL A 243 4.77 -0.85 -11.17
CA VAL A 243 3.49 -1.52 -10.87
C VAL A 243 2.41 -1.14 -11.88
N LEU A 244 2.31 0.15 -12.23
CA LEU A 244 1.34 0.60 -13.24
C LEU A 244 1.64 -0.01 -14.62
N GLY A 245 2.92 -0.05 -15.01
CA GLY A 245 3.37 -0.71 -16.24
C GLY A 245 3.07 -2.20 -16.25
N LEU A 246 3.25 -2.89 -15.13
CA LEU A 246 2.89 -4.30 -14.96
C LEU A 246 1.39 -4.51 -15.14
N ASN A 247 0.57 -3.72 -14.44
CA ASN A 247 -0.89 -3.78 -14.54
C ASN A 247 -1.37 -3.51 -15.97
N ALA A 248 -0.78 -2.54 -16.67
CA ALA A 248 -1.11 -2.23 -18.06
C ALA A 248 -0.78 -3.41 -19.00
N LYS A 249 0.37 -4.09 -18.80
CA LYS A 249 0.73 -5.29 -19.56
C LYS A 249 -0.28 -6.42 -19.34
N VAL A 250 -0.64 -6.72 -18.10
CA VAL A 250 -1.65 -7.77 -17.80
C VAL A 250 -3.01 -7.38 -18.35
N PHE A 251 -3.40 -6.11 -18.21
CA PHE A 251 -4.66 -5.60 -18.75
C PHE A 251 -4.74 -5.83 -20.26
N TRP A 252 -3.72 -5.41 -21.01
CA TRP A 252 -3.63 -5.59 -22.46
C TRP A 252 -3.70 -7.06 -22.85
N TRP A 253 -2.94 -7.91 -22.14
CA TRP A 253 -2.91 -9.36 -22.38
C TRP A 253 -4.29 -10.03 -22.19
N ILE A 254 -5.07 -9.62 -21.19
CA ILE A 254 -6.45 -10.14 -20.99
C ILE A 254 -7.41 -9.55 -22.02
N PHE A 255 -7.29 -8.25 -22.32
CA PHE A 255 -8.18 -7.53 -23.22
C PHE A 255 -8.15 -8.09 -24.66
N VAL A 256 -6.96 -8.39 -25.18
CA VAL A 256 -6.79 -8.99 -26.52
C VAL A 256 -7.44 -10.38 -26.64
N ARG A 257 -7.68 -11.07 -25.51
CA ARG A 257 -8.38 -12.37 -25.46
C ARG A 257 -9.91 -12.23 -25.35
N GLY A 258 -10.46 -11.02 -25.49
CA GLY A 258 -11.91 -10.77 -25.51
C GLY A 258 -12.56 -10.69 -24.12
N GLN A 259 -11.78 -10.61 -23.04
CA GLN A 259 -12.29 -10.44 -21.68
C GLN A 259 -11.92 -9.06 -21.14
N PHE A 260 -12.82 -8.42 -20.39
CA PHE A 260 -12.55 -7.14 -19.75
C PHE A 260 -12.10 -7.34 -18.29
N PRO A 261 -10.84 -7.01 -17.92
CA PRO A 261 -10.29 -7.34 -16.60
C PRO A 261 -10.67 -6.30 -15.53
N VAL A 262 -11.93 -6.32 -15.08
CA VAL A 262 -12.45 -5.39 -14.05
C VAL A 262 -11.61 -5.41 -12.77
N TYR A 263 -11.05 -6.56 -12.39
CA TYR A 263 -10.27 -6.71 -11.16
C TYR A 263 -8.99 -5.84 -11.11
N LEU A 264 -8.40 -5.50 -12.27
CA LEU A 264 -7.21 -4.65 -12.36
C LEU A 264 -7.52 -3.15 -12.30
N LEU A 265 -8.75 -2.74 -12.62
CA LEU A 265 -9.11 -1.34 -12.78
C LEU A 265 -8.93 -0.55 -11.48
N GLY A 266 -9.51 -1.03 -10.38
CA GLY A 266 -9.47 -0.32 -9.10
C GLY A 266 -8.03 -0.06 -8.62
N GLU A 267 -7.14 -1.04 -8.80
CA GLU A 267 -5.74 -0.88 -8.41
C GLU A 267 -4.95 0.04 -9.34
N SER A 268 -5.28 0.00 -10.62
CA SER A 268 -4.63 0.83 -11.64
C SER A 268 -5.02 2.31 -11.44
N ILE A 269 -6.29 2.58 -11.14
CA ILE A 269 -6.77 3.93 -10.77
C ILE A 269 -6.07 4.40 -9.49
N ASP A 270 -6.07 3.57 -8.43
CA ASP A 270 -5.40 3.92 -7.16
C ASP A 270 -3.91 4.24 -7.35
N THR A 271 -3.22 3.48 -8.21
CA THR A 271 -1.79 3.66 -8.49
C THR A 271 -1.57 4.92 -9.33
N CYS A 272 -2.40 5.15 -10.34
CA CYS A 272 -2.37 6.35 -11.16
C CYS A 272 -2.59 7.62 -10.32
N LEU A 273 -3.61 7.64 -9.46
CA LEU A 273 -3.88 8.79 -8.57
C LEU A 273 -2.71 9.07 -7.62
N LYS A 274 -2.04 8.03 -7.10
CA LYS A 274 -0.83 8.19 -6.28
C LYS A 274 0.33 8.76 -7.09
N LEU A 275 0.51 8.29 -8.32
CA LEU A 275 1.55 8.77 -9.22
C LEU A 275 1.34 10.24 -9.57
N VAL A 276 0.10 10.63 -9.90
CA VAL A 276 -0.28 12.04 -10.15
C VAL A 276 0.01 12.89 -8.92
N LYS A 277 -0.38 12.45 -7.72
CA LYS A 277 -0.05 13.16 -6.47
C LYS A 277 1.46 13.28 -6.25
N SER A 278 2.21 12.21 -6.49
CA SER A 278 3.67 12.21 -6.36
C SER A 278 4.32 13.17 -7.36
N LEU A 279 3.82 13.22 -8.59
CA LEU A 279 4.27 14.15 -9.63
C LEU A 279 3.94 15.59 -9.25
N GLN A 280 2.74 15.87 -8.73
CA GLN A 280 2.36 17.20 -8.25
C GLN A 280 3.27 17.69 -7.12
N VAL A 281 3.61 16.82 -6.17
CA VAL A 281 4.57 17.14 -5.09
C VAL A 281 5.95 17.44 -5.67
N PHE A 282 6.41 16.65 -6.63
CA PHE A 282 7.70 16.85 -7.28
C PHE A 282 7.76 18.16 -8.08
N LEU A 283 6.72 18.48 -8.86
CA LEU A 283 6.63 19.71 -9.63
C LEU A 283 6.57 20.94 -8.72
N LYS A 284 5.81 20.88 -7.61
CA LYS A 284 5.78 21.93 -6.58
C LYS A 284 7.17 22.12 -5.97
N ALA A 285 7.84 21.05 -5.57
CA ALA A 285 9.19 21.11 -5.02
C ALA A 285 10.20 21.74 -6.00
N ARG A 286 10.13 21.37 -7.30
CA ARG A 286 10.96 21.97 -8.34
C ARG A 286 10.71 23.47 -8.50
N LYS A 287 9.44 23.90 -8.50
CA LYS A 287 9.06 25.32 -8.57
C LYS A 287 9.62 26.12 -7.38
N ILE A 288 9.51 25.57 -6.17
CA ILE A 288 10.06 26.16 -4.94
C ILE A 288 11.58 26.31 -5.03
N VAL A 289 12.29 25.27 -5.46
CA VAL A 289 13.75 25.30 -5.61
C VAL A 289 14.18 26.34 -6.66
N GLN A 290 13.43 26.47 -7.75
CA GLN A 290 13.71 27.49 -8.77
C GLN A 290 13.50 28.91 -8.23
N GLN A 291 12.43 29.15 -7.46
CA GLN A 291 12.17 30.45 -6.81
C GLN A 291 13.24 30.77 -5.74
N LEU A 292 13.72 29.77 -5.00
CA LEU A 292 14.82 29.94 -4.05
C LEU A 292 16.13 30.31 -4.74
N ARG A 293 16.41 29.75 -5.93
CA ARG A 293 17.62 30.11 -6.70
C ARG A 293 17.59 31.56 -7.19
N SER A 294 16.41 32.12 -7.48
CA SER A 294 16.26 33.52 -7.89
C SER A 294 16.43 34.54 -6.76
N LEU A 295 16.53 34.10 -5.49
CA LEU A 295 16.83 35.02 -4.39
C LEU A 295 18.30 35.48 -4.46
N PRO A 296 18.60 36.74 -4.10
CA PRO A 296 19.96 37.25 -4.07
C PRO A 296 20.81 36.48 -3.05
N ASP A 297 22.03 36.14 -3.47
CA ASP A 297 23.06 35.63 -2.56
C ASP A 297 23.46 36.74 -1.58
N SER A 298 23.39 36.44 -0.29
CA SER A 298 23.91 37.33 0.74
C SER A 298 25.31 36.86 1.07
N ASP A 299 26.31 37.50 0.47
CA ASP A 299 27.69 37.29 0.82
C ASP A 299 28.03 38.06 2.11
N LEU A 300 28.14 37.32 3.22
CA LEU A 300 28.58 37.82 4.52
C LEU A 300 30.11 38.01 4.61
N SER A 301 30.85 37.74 3.52
CA SER A 301 32.29 38.02 3.47
C SER A 301 32.62 39.49 3.17
N SER A 302 31.68 40.27 2.61
CA SER A 302 31.82 41.71 2.43
C SER A 302 31.55 42.48 3.74
N PRO A 303 32.46 43.39 4.18
CA PRO A 303 32.34 44.11 5.44
C PRO A 303 31.09 45.01 5.55
N GLU A 304 30.50 45.45 4.44
CA GLU A 304 29.27 46.26 4.43
C GLU A 304 28.01 45.50 4.89
N ASN A 305 27.94 44.18 4.66
CA ASN A 305 26.78 43.35 5.01
C ASN A 305 26.83 42.76 6.44
N ARG A 306 27.94 42.94 7.16
CA ARG A 306 28.12 42.46 8.55
C ARG A 306 27.56 43.40 9.62
N ALA A 307 27.28 44.65 9.26
CA ALA A 307 26.78 45.64 10.20
C ALA A 307 25.29 45.39 10.51
N GLY A 308 25.03 44.61 11.58
CA GLY A 308 23.69 44.50 12.20
C GLY A 308 22.89 43.23 11.89
N VAL A 309 23.51 42.17 11.35
CA VAL A 309 22.85 40.87 11.16
C VAL A 309 23.64 39.77 11.88
N ASP A 310 22.97 39.04 12.77
CA ASP A 310 23.55 37.89 13.46
C ASP A 310 24.03 36.85 12.43
N SER A 311 25.32 36.50 12.45
CA SER A 311 25.95 35.53 11.53
C SER A 311 25.54 34.08 11.82
N THR A 312 24.64 33.86 12.78
CA THR A 312 24.18 32.54 13.22
C THR A 312 22.80 32.22 12.67
N CYS A 313 22.63 31.08 12.00
CA CYS A 313 21.34 30.67 11.47
C CYS A 313 20.42 30.23 12.60
N ILE A 314 19.27 30.87 12.79
CA ILE A 314 18.35 30.52 13.89
C ILE A 314 17.69 29.12 13.76
N VAL A 315 17.84 28.45 12.61
CA VAL A 315 17.25 27.13 12.36
C VAL A 315 18.18 26.00 12.83
N CYS A 316 19.50 26.13 12.63
CA CYS A 316 20.49 25.13 13.06
C CYS A 316 21.44 25.64 14.15
N LEU A 317 21.40 26.92 14.49
CA LEU A 317 22.26 27.60 15.46
C LEU A 317 23.77 27.60 15.10
N GLU A 318 24.10 27.38 13.82
CA GLU A 318 25.47 27.36 13.30
C GLU A 318 25.80 28.64 12.49
N GLU A 319 27.10 28.95 12.34
CA GLU A 319 27.59 30.12 11.59
C GLU A 319 27.32 30.01 10.08
N MET A 320 26.94 31.13 9.47
CA MET A 320 26.49 31.21 8.07
C MET A 320 27.62 31.56 7.11
N LEU A 321 28.15 30.54 6.39
CA LEU A 321 29.14 30.73 5.31
C LEU A 321 28.49 30.93 3.93
N LEU A 322 27.37 30.25 3.67
CA LEU A 322 26.58 30.34 2.43
C LEU A 322 25.11 30.54 2.79
N ALA A 323 24.60 31.75 2.55
CA ALA A 323 23.24 32.11 2.92
C ALA A 323 22.51 32.85 1.80
N LYS A 324 21.17 32.78 1.80
CA LYS A 324 20.34 33.68 0.98
C LYS A 324 19.54 34.57 1.89
N ARG A 325 19.28 35.76 1.37
CA ARG A 325 18.34 36.72 1.93
C ARG A 325 16.95 36.49 1.34
N LEU A 326 15.98 36.29 2.22
CA LEU A 326 14.56 36.27 1.84
C LEU A 326 14.08 37.68 1.47
N SER A 327 12.96 37.79 0.77
CA SER A 327 12.30 39.06 0.43
C SER A 327 11.91 39.90 1.67
N CYS A 328 11.68 39.26 2.82
CA CYS A 328 11.46 39.91 4.10
C CYS A 328 12.75 40.40 4.79
N GLY A 329 13.92 40.18 4.19
CA GLY A 329 15.22 40.63 4.70
C GLY A 329 15.97 39.63 5.58
N HIS A 330 15.33 38.56 6.06
CA HIS A 330 15.94 37.53 6.93
C HIS A 330 16.86 36.57 6.17
N ILE A 331 17.95 36.14 6.82
CA ILE A 331 19.04 35.36 6.22
C ILE A 331 19.10 33.96 6.84
N PHE A 332 19.24 32.92 6.00
CA PHE A 332 19.32 31.52 6.42
C PHE A 332 20.26 30.71 5.51
N HIS A 333 20.80 29.59 6.01
CA HIS A 333 21.46 28.60 5.15
C HIS A 333 20.46 28.04 4.12
N MET A 334 20.95 27.74 2.92
CA MET A 334 20.17 27.11 1.85
C MET A 334 19.52 25.80 2.22
N VAL A 335 20.26 25.01 2.99
CA VAL A 335 19.80 23.70 3.44
C VAL A 335 18.68 23.86 4.47
N CYS A 336 18.86 24.75 5.45
CA CYS A 336 17.88 25.06 6.50
C CYS A 336 16.60 25.66 5.93
N LEU A 337 16.72 26.61 4.99
CA LEU A 337 15.58 27.26 4.36
C LEU A 337 14.77 26.28 3.49
N ARG A 338 15.43 25.39 2.74
CA ARG A 338 14.75 24.36 1.94
C ARG A 338 13.89 23.44 2.82
N ARG A 339 14.44 22.96 3.93
CA ARG A 339 13.73 22.09 4.90
C ARG A 339 12.54 22.78 5.54
N TRP A 340 12.69 24.06 5.89
CA TRP A 340 11.60 24.81 6.51
C TRP A 340 10.41 24.94 5.56
N ILE A 341 10.67 25.26 4.28
CA ILE A 341 9.62 25.44 3.27
C ILE A 341 8.85 24.15 2.95
N GLU A 342 9.48 22.99 3.11
CA GLU A 342 8.78 21.69 2.96
C GLU A 342 7.64 21.51 3.98
N LYS A 343 7.72 22.16 5.14
CA LYS A 343 6.72 22.07 6.21
C LYS A 343 5.90 23.34 6.37
N ASN A 344 6.51 24.51 6.20
CA ASN A 344 5.95 25.82 6.48
C ASN A 344 6.32 26.81 5.36
N SER A 345 5.31 27.41 4.70
CA SER A 345 5.52 28.38 3.61
C SER A 345 5.84 29.82 4.07
N GLN A 346 6.11 30.01 5.37
CA GLN A 346 6.26 31.30 6.03
C GLN A 346 7.66 31.47 6.61
N CYS A 347 8.18 32.69 6.70
CA CYS A 347 9.50 32.95 7.28
C CYS A 347 9.54 32.53 8.77
N PRO A 348 10.59 31.82 9.25
CA PRO A 348 10.72 31.42 10.64
C PRO A 348 10.71 32.58 11.65
N ILE A 349 11.15 33.78 11.23
CA ILE A 349 11.28 34.95 12.10
C ILE A 349 10.01 35.80 12.06
N CYS A 350 9.61 36.27 10.88
CA CYS A 350 8.52 37.23 10.73
C CYS A 350 7.21 36.66 10.19
N ARG A 351 7.15 35.36 9.90
CA ARG A 351 5.98 34.66 9.33
C ARG A 351 5.49 35.19 7.97
N THR A 352 6.20 36.14 7.35
CA THR A 352 5.93 36.61 6.00
C THR A 352 6.03 35.44 5.00
N PRO A 353 5.09 35.29 4.06
CA PRO A 353 5.15 34.21 3.07
C PRO A 353 6.44 34.31 2.25
N ILE A 354 7.16 33.18 2.18
CA ILE A 354 8.48 33.11 1.53
C ILE A 354 8.34 33.21 0.00
N LEU A 355 7.23 32.69 -0.52
CA LEU A 355 6.89 32.70 -1.94
C LEU A 355 5.73 33.66 -2.14
N LYS A 356 5.88 34.67 -3.01
CA LYS A 356 4.72 35.41 -3.51
C LYS A 356 3.82 34.42 -4.26
N PRO A 357 2.50 34.38 -3.99
CA PRO A 357 1.56 33.68 -4.87
C PRO A 357 1.76 34.17 -6.31
N PRO A 358 1.59 33.33 -7.34
CA PRO A 358 1.46 33.85 -8.70
C PRO A 358 0.35 34.90 -8.67
N GLU A 359 0.67 36.09 -9.17
CA GLU A 359 -0.31 37.15 -9.38
C GLU A 359 -1.49 36.54 -10.14
N PRO A 360 -2.74 36.68 -9.65
CA PRO A 360 -3.90 36.20 -10.40
C PRO A 360 -3.83 36.83 -11.79
N LEU A 361 -3.84 35.99 -12.82
CA LEU A 361 -4.10 36.50 -14.18
C LEU A 361 -5.42 37.27 -14.11
N PRO A 362 -5.51 38.47 -14.72
CA PRO A 362 -6.77 39.21 -14.74
C PRO A 362 -7.85 38.28 -15.28
N GLU A 363 -8.87 38.01 -14.45
CA GLU A 363 -10.04 37.25 -14.87
C GLU A 363 -10.63 37.94 -16.10
N PRO A 364 -10.90 37.22 -17.21
CA PRO A 364 -11.73 37.77 -18.26
C PRO A 364 -13.09 38.04 -17.63
N SER A 365 -13.50 39.30 -17.59
CA SER A 365 -14.87 39.70 -17.27
C SER A 365 -15.81 39.06 -18.29
N ALA A 366 -16.36 37.90 -17.95
CA ALA A 366 -17.44 37.27 -18.71
C ALA A 366 -18.77 37.52 -17.96
N PRO A 367 -19.88 37.74 -18.69
CA PRO A 367 -21.14 38.17 -18.10
C PRO A 367 -21.80 37.03 -17.32
N LEU A 368 -22.30 37.34 -16.12
CA LEU A 368 -23.15 36.44 -15.33
C LEU A 368 -24.44 36.14 -16.12
N THR A 369 -24.72 34.86 -16.37
CA THR A 369 -26.01 34.39 -16.89
C THR A 369 -27.01 34.16 -15.74
N GLU A 370 -28.30 34.42 -15.98
CA GLU A 370 -29.40 34.41 -14.99
C GLU A 370 -29.57 33.10 -14.20
N GLU A 371 -28.99 31.97 -14.64
CA GLU A 371 -29.06 30.68 -13.92
C GLU A 371 -28.21 30.63 -12.64
N ASP A 372 -27.15 31.45 -12.52
CA ASP A 372 -26.27 31.47 -11.35
C ASP A 372 -26.87 32.27 -10.17
N HIS A 373 -27.85 33.13 -10.42
CA HIS A 373 -28.59 33.83 -9.36
C HIS A 373 -29.55 32.90 -8.61
N PHE A 374 -30.20 31.96 -9.32
CA PHE A 374 -31.18 31.05 -8.73
C PHE A 374 -30.56 30.11 -7.68
N TRP A 375 -29.40 29.51 -7.97
CA TRP A 375 -28.74 28.60 -7.01
C TRP A 375 -28.16 29.32 -5.80
N ASN A 376 -27.74 30.58 -5.95
CA ASN A 376 -27.22 31.37 -4.83
C ASN A 376 -28.33 31.85 -3.88
N ASP A 377 -29.53 32.15 -4.40
CA ASP A 377 -30.68 32.47 -3.55
C ASP A 377 -31.19 31.24 -2.77
N VAL A 378 -31.25 30.07 -3.42
CA VAL A 378 -31.64 28.80 -2.76
C VAL A 378 -30.65 28.37 -1.67
N LEU A 379 -29.34 28.62 -1.85
CA LEU A 379 -28.31 28.31 -0.85
C LEU A 379 -28.33 29.28 0.34
N ASN A 380 -28.73 30.54 0.13
CA ASN A 380 -28.83 31.52 1.20
C ASN A 380 -30.10 31.35 2.07
N GLU A 381 -31.20 30.81 1.53
CA GLU A 381 -32.38 30.50 2.34
C GLU A 381 -32.12 29.33 3.31
N HIS A 382 -31.45 28.27 2.85
CA HIS A 382 -31.13 27.11 3.70
C HIS A 382 -30.17 27.43 4.86
N THR A 383 -29.26 28.38 4.67
CA THR A 383 -28.30 28.78 5.72
C THR A 383 -28.90 29.73 6.76
N GLN A 384 -30.02 30.41 6.45
CA GLN A 384 -30.74 31.25 7.41
C GLN A 384 -31.75 30.47 8.27
N GLU A 385 -32.30 29.35 7.79
CA GLU A 385 -33.17 28.48 8.60
C GLU A 385 -32.38 27.68 9.65
N GLU A 386 -31.17 27.18 9.32
CA GLU A 386 -30.34 26.45 10.29
C GLU A 386 -29.78 27.33 11.43
N ALA A 387 -29.75 28.66 11.25
CA ALA A 387 -29.31 29.62 12.27
C ALA A 387 -30.43 30.09 13.22
N LYS A 388 -31.69 29.67 12.98
CA LYS A 388 -32.83 30.01 13.85
C LYS A 388 -33.25 28.87 14.81
N ASP A 389 -32.72 27.67 14.61
CA ASP A 389 -33.01 26.48 15.43
C ASP A 389 -31.83 26.04 16.34
N GLN A 390 -30.85 26.93 16.56
CA GLN A 390 -29.86 26.86 17.66
C GLN A 390 -29.99 28.10 18.54
#